data_AF-A0A9E2MYZ6-F1
#
_entry.id   AF-A0A9E2MYZ6-F1
#
_cell.length_a   1.000
_cell.length_b   1.000
_cell.length_c   1.000
_cell.angle_alpha   90.00
_cell.angle_beta   90.00
_cell.angle_gamma   90.00
#
_symmetry.space_group_name_H-M   'P 1'
#
loop_
_entity.id
_entity.type
_entity.pdbx_description
1 polymer ?
#
loop_
_entity_poly.entity_id
_entity_poly.type
_entity_poly.pdbx_seq_one_letter_code
_entity_poly.pdbx_strand_id
1 'polypeptide(L)' 'MLKNKLFYGQVDKCQICSNKKLEIILPFGHQPIVQEYLTAKQLHEPEMTYPLNLCRCEECGLLQLDYIVDPH' A
#
# COMPACT_ATOMS: atom_id res chain seq x y z
N MET A 1 10.51 5.30 -22.07
CA MET A 1 9.15 4.82 -22.36
C MET A 1 8.62 4.10 -21.14
N LEU A 2 7.59 4.66 -20.51
CA LEU A 2 6.46 4.03 -19.80
C LEU A 2 5.56 5.21 -19.43
N LYS A 3 4.42 5.35 -20.08
CA LYS A 3 3.43 6.38 -19.74
C LYS A 3 2.81 5.95 -18.41
N ASN A 4 3.34 6.45 -17.29
CA ASN A 4 2.85 6.13 -15.95
C ASN A 4 1.44 6.67 -15.79
N LYS A 5 0.44 5.81 -16.03
CA LYS A 5 -0.86 5.95 -15.40
C LYS A 5 -0.62 5.58 -13.94
N LEU A 6 -0.63 6.57 -13.06
CA LEU A 6 -0.63 6.35 -11.62
C LEU A 6 -1.90 5.55 -11.28
N PHE A 7 -1.72 4.40 -10.63
CA PHE A 7 -2.82 3.56 -10.17
C PHE A 7 -2.82 3.60 -8.65
N TYR A 8 -3.94 4.00 -8.06
CA TYR A 8 -4.18 3.98 -6.63
C TYR A 8 -5.16 2.86 -6.30
N GLY A 9 -5.05 2.30 -5.10
CA GLY A 9 -5.82 1.15 -4.64
C GLY A 9 -5.04 -0.16 -4.68
N GLN A 10 -5.78 -1.27 -4.78
CA GLN A 10 -5.24 -2.62 -4.65
C GLN A 10 -4.28 -2.99 -5.79
N VAL A 11 -3.10 -3.49 -5.43
CA VAL A 11 -2.09 -4.01 -6.34
C VAL A 11 -2.15 -5.54 -6.35
N ASP A 12 -2.45 -6.12 -7.51
CA ASP A 12 -2.60 -7.57 -7.71
C ASP A 12 -1.40 -8.23 -8.44
N LYS A 13 -0.35 -7.45 -8.71
CA LYS A 13 0.83 -7.89 -9.46
C LYS A 13 2.09 -7.20 -8.99
N CYS A 14 3.22 -7.86 -9.19
CA CYS A 14 4.53 -7.31 -8.87
C CYS A 14 4.82 -6.04 -9.67
N GLN A 15 5.17 -4.97 -8.97
CA GLN A 15 5.45 -3.67 -9.58
C GLN A 15 6.72 -3.63 -10.44
N ILE A 16 7.61 -4.64 -10.34
CA ILE A 16 8.83 -4.75 -11.16
C ILE A 16 8.65 -5.74 -12.31
N CYS A 17 8.28 -7.00 -12.01
CA CYS A 17 8.24 -8.06 -13.04
C CYS A 17 6.82 -8.40 -13.54
N SER A 18 5.78 -7.74 -13.02
CA SER A 18 4.37 -7.97 -13.37
C SER A 18 3.81 -9.38 -13.08
N ASN A 19 4.58 -10.28 -12.45
CA ASN A 19 4.06 -11.57 -11.98
C ASN A 19 2.93 -11.37 -10.94
N LYS A 20 1.91 -12.22 -10.96
CA LYS A 20 0.74 -12.15 -10.06
C LYS A 20 0.87 -12.96 -8.78
N LYS A 21 1.92 -13.79 -8.65
CA LYS A 21 2.13 -14.58 -7.43
C LYS A 21 2.81 -13.73 -6.37
N LEU A 22 1.99 -13.11 -5.53
CA LEU A 22 2.39 -12.34 -4.37
C LEU A 22 2.00 -13.11 -3.10
N GLU A 23 3.01 -13.41 -2.27
CA GLU A 23 2.83 -14.02 -0.95
C GLU A 23 2.75 -12.91 0.11
N ILE A 24 1.68 -12.86 0.91
CA ILE A 24 1.63 -11.97 2.09
C ILE A 24 2.56 -12.53 3.16
N ILE A 25 3.61 -11.79 3.50
CA ILE A 25 4.54 -12.16 4.57
C ILE A 25 4.08 -11.63 5.91
N LEU A 26 3.56 -10.39 5.93
CA LEU A 26 3.18 -9.72 7.16
C LEU A 26 1.96 -8.81 6.94
N PRO A 27 0.78 -9.19 7.50
CA PRO A 27 -0.40 -8.34 7.47
C PRO A 27 -0.42 -7.39 8.68
N PHE A 28 -0.27 -6.09 8.45
CA PHE A 28 -0.35 -5.08 9.51
C PHE A 28 -1.79 -4.58 9.77
N GLY A 29 -2.76 -5.04 8.97
CA GLY A 29 -4.14 -4.55 9.07
C GLY A 29 -4.30 -3.14 8.50
N HIS A 30 -5.29 -2.40 8.99
CA HIS A 30 -5.53 -1.01 8.55
C HIS A 30 -4.68 -0.04 9.37
N GLN A 31 -3.94 0.82 8.69
CA GLN A 31 -3.01 1.78 9.30
C GLN A 31 -3.29 3.21 8.78
N PRO A 32 -3.14 4.25 9.62
CA PRO A 32 -3.24 5.64 9.17
C PRO A 32 -2.00 6.07 8.38
N ILE A 33 -2.07 7.23 7.72
CA ILE A 33 -0.93 7.82 7.03
C ILE A 33 0.01 8.44 8.06
N VAL A 34 1.27 7.99 8.06
CA VAL A 34 2.27 8.33 9.09
C VAL A 34 2.57 9.84 9.16
N GLN A 35 2.36 10.58 8.07
CA GLN A 35 2.61 12.03 7.99
C GLN A 35 1.35 12.90 8.19
N GLU A 36 0.18 12.30 8.42
CA GLU A 36 -1.06 13.03 8.71
C GLU A 36 -1.22 13.24 10.22
N TYR A 37 -0.43 14.17 10.77
CA TYR A 37 -0.49 14.49 12.19
C TYR A 37 -1.82 15.13 12.58
N LEU A 38 -2.44 14.60 13.63
CA LEU A 38 -3.70 15.11 14.16
C LEU A 38 -3.50 16.39 14.97
N THR A 39 -4.44 17.32 14.81
CA THR A 39 -4.59 18.43 15.77
C THR A 39 -5.32 17.94 17.03
N ALA A 40 -5.22 18.69 18.13
CA ALA A 40 -5.93 18.37 19.37
C ALA A 40 -7.45 18.24 19.19
N LYS A 41 -8.05 18.96 18.23
CA LYS A 41 -9.48 18.86 17.92
C LYS A 41 -9.86 17.57 17.19
N GLN A 42 -8.92 16.95 16.48
CA GLN A 42 -9.14 15.75 15.67
C GLN A 42 -8.90 14.45 16.45
N LEU A 43 -8.39 14.52 17.68
CA LEU A 43 -8.01 13.34 18.48
C LEU A 43 -9.19 12.38 18.78
N HIS A 44 -10.43 12.86 18.67
CA HIS A 44 -11.64 12.08 18.90
C HIS A 44 -12.46 11.87 17.63
N GLU A 45 -11.96 12.33 16.49
CA GLU A 45 -12.60 12.14 15.20
C GLU A 45 -12.09 10.84 14.54
N PRO A 46 -12.88 10.21 13.68
CA PRO A 46 -12.42 9.06 12.90
C PRO A 46 -11.22 9.42 12.02
N GLU A 47 -10.20 8.56 12.04
CA GLU A 47 -9.03 8.66 11.16
C GLU A 47 -9.22 7.82 9.89
N MET A 48 -8.72 8.33 8.76
CA MET A 48 -8.66 7.54 7.54
C MET A 48 -7.53 6.52 7.66
N THR A 49 -7.81 5.27 7.32
CA THR A 49 -6.84 4.18 7.37
C THR A 49 -6.89 3.36 6.09
N TYR A 50 -5.77 2.72 5.77
CA TYR A 50 -5.61 1.91 4.56
C TYR A 50 -5.04 0.54 4.90
N PRO A 51 -5.38 -0.52 4.15
CA PRO A 51 -4.80 -1.83 4.37
C PRO A 51 -3.29 -1.79 4.10
N LEU A 52 -2.51 -2.40 4.98
CA LEU A 52 -1.07 -2.50 4.88
C LEU A 52 -0.65 -3.97 4.96
N ASN A 53 -0.39 -4.60 3.82
CA ASN A 53 0.25 -5.90 3.76
C ASN A 53 1.63 -5.79 3.10
N LEU A 54 2.62 -6.40 3.74
CA LEU A 54 3.92 -6.62 3.10
C LEU A 54 3.90 -7.94 2.33
N CYS A 55 4.13 -7.86 1.02
CA CYS A 55 4.07 -8.98 0.11
C CYS A 55 5.42 -9.25 -0.56
N ARG A 56 5.75 -10.52 -0.82
CA ARG A 56 6.90 -10.93 -1.63
C ARG A 56 6.45 -11.51 -2.96
N CYS A 57 7.07 -11.07 -4.06
CA CYS A 57 6.91 -11.70 -5.35
C CYS A 57 7.64 -13.05 -5.37
N GLU A 58 6.96 -14.13 -5.71
CA GLU A 58 7.57 -15.47 -5.80
C GLU A 58 8.54 -15.61 -6.99
N GLU A 59 8.43 -14.74 -8.00
CA GLU A 59 9.27 -14.80 -9.21
C GLU A 59 10.59 -14.03 -9.03
N CYS A 60 10.50 -12.74 -8.70
CA CYS A 60 11.69 -11.88 -8.64
C CYS A 60 12.15 -11.53 -7.22
N GLY A 61 11.44 -12.01 -6.18
CA GLY A 61 11.79 -11.76 -4.78
C GLY A 61 11.48 -10.35 -4.25
N LEU A 62 10.91 -9.45 -5.06
CA LEU A 62 10.56 -8.09 -4.62
C LEU A 62 9.63 -8.11 -3.40
N LEU A 63 10.01 -7.39 -2.35
CA LEU A 63 9.12 -6.98 -1.27
C LEU A 63 8.39 -5.68 -1.67
N GLN A 64 7.07 -5.65 -1.53
CA GLN A 64 6.23 -4.50 -1.87
C GLN A 64 4.96 -4.47 -1.02
N LEU A 65 4.26 -3.34 -1.06
CA LEU A 65 2.89 -3.23 -0.53
C LEU A 65 1.87 -3.61 -1.61
N ASP A 66 0.72 -4.12 -1.18
CA ASP A 66 -0.40 -4.51 -2.04
C ASP A 66 -1.48 -3.42 -2.15
N TYR A 67 -1.24 -2.22 -1.63
CA TYR A 67 -2.13 -1.08 -1.75
C TYR A 67 -1.33 0.21 -1.99
N ILE A 68 -1.73 1.02 -2.97
CA ILE A 68 -1.14 2.33 -3.26
C ILE A 68 -2.14 3.40 -2.84
N VAL A 69 -1.75 4.22 -1.86
CA VAL A 69 -2.56 5.35 -1.41
C VAL A 69 -2.49 6.48 -2.45
N ASP A 70 -3.62 7.17 -2.69
CA ASP A 70 -3.63 8.40 -3.49
C ASP A 70 -2.89 9.51 -2.73
N PRO A 71 -1.82 10.12 -3.30
CA PRO A 71 -1.09 11.21 -2.66
C PRO A 71 -1.83 12.57 -2.72
N HIS A 72 -3.04 12.64 -3.27
CA HIS A 72 -3.80 13.89 -3.51
C HIS A 72 -5.19 13.91 -2.90
#